data_AF-A0A074VKX3-F1
#
_entry.id   AF-A0A074VKX3-F1
#
_cell.length_a   1.000
_cell.length_b   1.000
_cell.length_c   1.000
_cell.angle_alpha   90.00
_cell.angle_beta   90.00
_cell.angle_gamma   90.00
#
_symmetry.space_group_name_H-M   'P 1'
#
loop_
_entity.id
_entity.type
_entity.pdbx_description
1 polymer ?
#
loop_
_entity_poly.entity_id
_entity_poly.type
_entity_poly.pdbx_seq_one_letter_code
_entity_poly.pdbx_strand_id
1 'polypeptide(L)'
;MADNSRTSTPKPNPKGINEGHQNFDLSDEQFTSDGDETKWPTTKTRVSDKEFLRLLNTAYNQRQDLVSQWSGQPVNFEGEPPKGYALFRLSDLTVHGHPSGRPFRSVKQFVDHVHSIMTETLDGCRCAVCRPDLV
;
A
#
# COMPACT_ATOMS: atom_id res chain seq x y z
N MET A 1 -7.50 32.14 15.77
CA MET A 1 -7.64 30.80 16.36
C MET A 1 -7.76 29.85 15.17
N ALA A 2 -6.73 29.07 14.89
CA ALA A 2 -6.70 28.21 13.70
C ALA A 2 -7.50 26.94 13.98
N ASP A 3 -8.62 26.77 13.29
CA ASP A 3 -9.32 25.49 13.21
C ASP A 3 -8.54 24.62 12.23
N ASN A 4 -7.91 23.56 12.74
CA ASN A 4 -7.14 22.62 11.94
C ASN A 4 -7.71 21.22 12.14
N SER A 5 -9.02 21.10 11.96
CA SER A 5 -9.70 19.82 11.85
C SER A 5 -9.58 19.32 10.40
N ARG A 6 -8.42 18.74 10.05
CA ARG A 6 -8.33 17.90 8.84
C ARG A 6 -9.00 16.57 9.14
N THR A 7 -10.32 16.53 9.00
CA THR A 7 -11.07 15.28 8.84
C THR A 7 -10.71 14.66 7.49
N SER A 8 -9.64 13.87 7.45
CA SER A 8 -9.41 12.94 6.34
C SER A 8 -10.29 11.73 6.57
N THR A 9 -11.56 11.83 6.17
CA THR A 9 -12.42 10.65 6.04
C THR A 9 -11.82 9.71 4.98
N PRO A 10 -11.77 8.39 5.23
CA PRO A 10 -11.44 7.39 4.22
C PRO A 10 -12.26 7.64 2.95
N LYS A 11 -11.60 7.89 1.81
CA LYS A 11 -12.33 8.01 0.53
C LYS A 11 -12.91 6.63 0.20
N PRO A 12 -14.25 6.49 0.07
CA PRO A 12 -14.81 5.25 -0.43
C PRO A 12 -14.40 5.08 -1.89
N ASN A 13 -13.95 3.89 -2.29
CA ASN A 13 -14.05 3.49 -3.69
C ASN A 13 -15.29 2.59 -3.83
N PRO A 14 -16.44 3.09 -4.28
CA PRO A 14 -17.61 2.25 -4.49
C PRO A 14 -17.55 1.66 -5.90
N LYS A 15 -16.76 0.59 -6.07
CA LYS A 15 -16.93 -0.33 -7.20
C LYS A 15 -17.29 -1.71 -6.66
N GLY A 16 -18.60 -1.91 -6.52
CA GLY A 16 -19.21 -3.18 -6.16
C GLY A 16 -19.17 -3.47 -4.66
N ILE A 17 -20.35 -3.42 -4.04
CA ILE A 17 -20.61 -4.09 -2.76
C ILE A 17 -20.52 -5.59 -3.01
N ASN A 18 -19.31 -6.14 -2.96
CA ASN A 18 -19.14 -7.56 -2.65
C ASN A 18 -19.49 -7.67 -1.16
N GLU A 19 -20.57 -8.37 -0.82
CA GLU A 19 -21.03 -8.52 0.57
C GLU A 19 -19.84 -8.93 1.48
N GLY A 20 -19.36 -7.97 2.29
CA GLY A 20 -18.28 -8.17 3.26
C GLY A 20 -16.86 -7.68 2.87
N HIS A 21 -16.62 -7.12 1.67
CA HIS A 21 -15.31 -6.55 1.30
C HIS A 21 -15.43 -5.19 0.60
N GLN A 22 -14.45 -4.31 0.82
CA GLN A 22 -14.32 -3.04 0.11
C GLN A 22 -13.25 -3.14 -0.99
N ASN A 23 -13.65 -2.96 -2.25
CA ASN A 23 -12.75 -3.08 -3.39
C ASN A 23 -11.97 -1.77 -3.63
N PHE A 24 -10.68 -1.87 -3.93
CA PHE A 24 -9.83 -0.70 -4.19
C PHE A 24 -8.85 -0.98 -5.33
N ASP A 25 -8.80 -0.10 -6.31
CA ASP A 25 -7.66 0.00 -7.21
C ASP A 25 -6.69 1.06 -6.67
N LEU A 26 -5.50 0.63 -6.25
CA LEU A 26 -4.53 1.52 -5.61
C LEU A 26 -3.82 2.45 -6.61
N SER A 27 -4.01 2.22 -7.91
CA SER A 27 -3.54 3.11 -8.96
C SER A 27 -4.50 4.27 -9.26
N ASP A 28 -5.74 4.21 -8.76
CA ASP A 28 -6.75 5.26 -8.95
C ASP A 28 -6.21 6.63 -8.49
N GLU A 29 -6.58 7.70 -9.22
CA GLU A 29 -6.09 9.07 -8.96
C GLU A 29 -6.40 9.58 -7.55
N GLN A 30 -7.40 9.00 -6.88
CA GLN A 30 -7.73 9.35 -5.51
C GLN A 30 -6.66 8.94 -4.50
N PHE A 31 -5.80 7.97 -4.84
CA PHE A 31 -4.69 7.51 -4.00
C PHE A 31 -3.39 8.17 -4.47
N THR A 32 -2.87 9.08 -3.65
CA THR A 32 -1.60 9.75 -3.95
C THR A 32 -0.44 8.82 -3.60
N SER A 33 -0.01 8.01 -4.58
CA SER A 33 1.19 7.17 -4.44
C SER A 33 2.45 8.01 -4.58
N ASP A 34 3.45 7.75 -3.73
CA ASP A 34 4.80 8.30 -3.82
C ASP A 34 5.77 7.40 -4.60
N GLY A 35 5.27 6.34 -5.24
CA GLY A 35 6.13 5.37 -5.91
C GLY A 35 6.89 5.95 -7.10
N ASP A 36 8.10 5.44 -7.30
CA ASP A 36 9.03 5.84 -8.35
C ASP A 36 9.57 4.61 -9.09
N GLU A 37 9.12 4.43 -10.33
CA GLU A 37 9.54 3.32 -11.20
C GLU A 37 11.03 3.36 -11.53
N THR A 38 11.68 4.53 -11.45
CA THR A 38 13.13 4.63 -11.65
C THR A 38 13.94 3.91 -10.57
N LYS A 39 13.29 3.53 -9.45
CA LYS A 39 13.87 2.72 -8.37
C LYS A 39 13.66 1.22 -8.55
N TRP A 40 13.07 0.81 -9.66
CA TRP A 40 12.88 -0.62 -9.94
C TRP A 40 14.21 -1.28 -10.30
N PRO A 41 14.44 -2.52 -9.82
CA PRO A 41 15.66 -3.25 -10.12
C PRO A 41 15.59 -3.79 -11.55
N THR A 42 16.71 -3.68 -12.28
CA THR A 42 16.85 -4.27 -13.63
C THR A 42 17.25 -5.75 -13.61
N THR A 43 17.77 -6.23 -12.47
CA THR A 43 18.32 -7.58 -12.30
C THR A 43 17.34 -8.58 -11.70
N LYS A 44 16.13 -8.15 -11.34
CA LYS A 44 15.09 -9.01 -10.74
C LYS A 44 13.91 -9.20 -11.69
N THR A 45 13.24 -10.33 -11.58
CA THR A 45 12.03 -10.59 -12.36
C THR A 45 10.84 -9.91 -11.70
N ARG A 46 10.10 -9.07 -12.43
CA ARG A 46 8.84 -8.50 -11.97
C ARG A 46 7.79 -9.61 -11.82
N VAL A 47 7.14 -9.63 -10.67
CA VAL A 47 5.97 -10.47 -10.40
C VAL A 47 4.73 -9.77 -10.97
N SER A 48 3.78 -10.54 -11.49
CA SER A 48 2.55 -9.97 -12.03
C SER A 48 1.76 -9.19 -10.96
N ASP A 49 1.13 -8.11 -11.38
CA ASP A 49 0.35 -7.26 -10.49
C ASP A 49 -0.78 -8.05 -9.82
N LYS A 50 -1.44 -8.96 -10.54
CA LYS A 50 -2.44 -9.88 -9.98
C LYS A 50 -1.90 -10.70 -8.80
N GLU A 51 -0.69 -11.23 -8.89
CA GLU A 51 -0.09 -12.01 -7.81
C GLU A 51 0.37 -11.10 -6.65
N PHE A 52 0.88 -9.90 -6.97
CA PHE A 52 1.21 -8.91 -5.96
C PHE A 52 -0.04 -8.50 -5.14
N LEU A 53 -1.14 -8.16 -5.82
CA LEU A 53 -2.39 -7.80 -5.17
C LEU A 53 -2.97 -8.95 -4.33
N ARG A 54 -2.89 -10.20 -4.80
CA ARG A 54 -3.31 -11.37 -4.01
C ARG A 54 -2.53 -11.47 -2.70
N LEU A 55 -1.20 -11.29 -2.75
CA LEU A 55 -0.35 -11.29 -1.55
C LEU A 55 -0.62 -10.08 -0.65
N LEU A 56 -0.87 -8.92 -1.24
CA LEU A 56 -1.15 -7.68 -0.52
C LEU A 56 -2.48 -7.76 0.22
N ASN A 57 -3.53 -8.28 -0.42
CA ASN A 57 -4.82 -8.58 0.21
C ASN A 57 -4.65 -9.47 1.43
N THR A 58 -3.89 -10.54 1.29
CA THR A 58 -3.63 -11.46 2.41
C THR A 58 -2.90 -10.74 3.55
N ALA A 59 -1.84 -9.98 3.23
CA ALA A 59 -1.01 -9.32 4.23
C ALA A 59 -1.73 -8.17 4.95
N TYR A 60 -2.48 -7.35 4.22
CA TYR A 60 -3.22 -6.21 4.78
C TYR A 60 -4.36 -6.69 5.69
N ASN A 61 -5.15 -7.66 5.24
CA ASN A 61 -6.27 -8.18 6.05
C ASN A 61 -5.81 -8.96 7.30
N GLN A 62 -4.54 -9.38 7.37
CA GLN A 62 -3.95 -9.92 8.60
C GLN A 62 -3.65 -8.83 9.66
N ARG A 63 -3.57 -7.56 9.26
CA ARG A 63 -3.36 -6.40 10.15
C ARG A 63 -4.70 -5.84 10.61
N GLN A 64 -5.31 -6.52 11.58
CA GLN A 64 -6.62 -6.15 12.14
C GLN A 64 -6.65 -4.72 12.70
N ASP A 65 -5.51 -4.20 13.17
CA ASP A 65 -5.35 -2.82 13.61
C ASP A 65 -5.55 -1.81 12.46
N LEU A 66 -5.02 -2.10 11.28
CA LEU A 66 -5.14 -1.22 10.10
C LEU A 66 -6.51 -1.35 9.43
N VAL A 67 -7.05 -2.58 9.37
CA VAL A 67 -8.42 -2.83 8.91
C VAL A 67 -9.42 -2.05 9.77
N SER A 68 -9.25 -2.10 11.10
CA SER A 68 -10.10 -1.38 12.06
C SER A 68 -9.99 0.14 11.93
N GLN A 69 -8.79 0.67 11.71
CA GLN A 69 -8.56 2.11 11.47
C GLN A 69 -9.19 2.60 10.16
N TRP A 70 -9.23 1.74 9.13
CA TRP A 70 -9.80 2.10 7.83
C TRP A 70 -11.34 2.09 7.85
N SER A 71 -11.95 0.93 8.09
CA SER A 71 -13.41 0.78 8.01
C SER A 71 -13.97 -0.34 8.88
N GLY A 72 -13.12 -1.15 9.51
CA GLY A 72 -13.51 -2.37 10.22
C GLY A 72 -13.95 -3.51 9.31
N GLN A 73 -13.88 -3.35 7.98
CA GLN A 73 -14.20 -4.37 6.99
C GLN A 73 -12.95 -4.80 6.22
N PRO A 74 -12.82 -6.09 5.87
CA PRO A 74 -11.77 -6.55 4.98
C PRO A 74 -11.73 -5.76 3.66
N VAL A 75 -10.52 -5.54 3.15
CA VAL A 75 -10.27 -4.87 1.88
C VAL A 75 -9.97 -5.88 0.78
N ASN A 76 -10.28 -5.52 -0.46
CA ASN A 76 -9.91 -6.25 -1.66
C ASN A 76 -9.24 -5.30 -2.65
N PHE A 77 -7.91 -5.31 -2.69
CA PHE A 77 -7.12 -4.63 -3.71
C PHE A 77 -7.24 -5.37 -5.04
N GLU A 78 -7.68 -4.66 -6.06
CA GLU A 78 -7.86 -5.12 -7.44
C GLU A 78 -7.28 -4.11 -8.43
N GLY A 79 -7.33 -4.40 -9.73
CA GLY A 79 -6.72 -3.53 -10.74
C GLY A 79 -5.20 -3.55 -10.67
N GLU A 80 -4.59 -2.43 -10.28
CA GLU A 80 -3.14 -2.23 -10.24
C GLU A 80 -2.63 -1.86 -8.83
N PRO A 81 -1.36 -2.16 -8.51
CA PRO A 81 -0.72 -1.72 -7.26
C PRO A 81 -0.59 -0.18 -7.21
N PRO A 82 -0.21 0.40 -6.05
CA PRO A 82 0.08 1.83 -5.98
C PRO A 82 1.08 2.23 -7.08
N LYS A 83 0.76 3.29 -7.82
CA LYS A 83 1.57 3.78 -8.94
C LYS A 83 3.05 3.87 -8.54
N GLY A 84 3.93 3.35 -9.38
CA GLY A 84 5.38 3.34 -9.13
C GLY A 84 5.88 2.23 -8.20
N TYR A 85 5.01 1.39 -7.63
CA TYR A 85 5.40 0.22 -6.85
C TYR A 85 5.18 -1.09 -7.60
N ALA A 86 6.13 -2.00 -7.49
CA ALA A 86 5.99 -3.36 -8.02
C ALA A 86 6.71 -4.39 -7.16
N LEU A 87 6.21 -5.63 -7.23
CA LEU A 87 6.82 -6.78 -6.56
C LEU A 87 7.83 -7.45 -7.49
N PHE A 88 9.00 -7.76 -6.96
CA PHE A 88 10.08 -8.40 -7.71
C PHE A 88 10.57 -9.67 -6.99
N ARG A 89 11.10 -10.61 -7.77
CA ARG A 89 11.66 -11.87 -7.30
C ARG A 89 13.11 -12.02 -7.75
N LEU A 90 13.96 -12.47 -6.82
CA LEU A 90 15.25 -13.10 -7.12
C LEU A 90 15.35 -14.43 -6.35
N SER A 91 15.78 -14.38 -5.09
CA SER A 91 15.58 -15.45 -4.10
C SER A 91 14.29 -15.22 -3.31
N ASP A 92 14.09 -13.97 -2.90
CA ASP A 92 12.98 -13.51 -2.07
C ASP A 92 12.06 -12.55 -2.84
N LEU A 93 10.85 -12.37 -2.30
CA LEU A 93 9.87 -11.41 -2.78
C LEU A 93 10.06 -10.05 -2.11
N THR A 94 10.42 -9.04 -2.89
CA THR A 94 10.67 -7.67 -2.39
C THR A 94 9.86 -6.64 -3.17
N VAL A 95 9.26 -5.67 -2.48
CA VAL A 95 8.52 -4.57 -3.12
C VAL A 95 9.50 -3.42 -3.36
N HIS A 96 9.55 -2.92 -4.59
CA HIS A 96 10.38 -1.80 -5.01
C HIS A 96 9.50 -0.63 -5.49
N GLY A 97 10.07 0.57 -5.53
CA GLY A 97 9.37 1.80 -5.88
C GLY A 97 9.45 2.90 -4.83
N HIS A 98 9.89 2.60 -3.60
CA HIS A 98 9.94 3.61 -2.55
C HIS A 98 10.94 4.74 -2.89
N PRO A 99 10.61 6.04 -2.67
CA PRO A 99 11.46 7.19 -3.01
C PRO A 99 12.90 7.11 -2.50
N SER A 100 13.11 6.50 -1.33
CA SER A 100 14.45 6.30 -0.75
C SER A 100 15.35 5.33 -1.54
N GLY A 101 14.81 4.63 -2.55
CA GLY A 101 15.49 3.59 -3.32
C GLY A 101 15.66 2.26 -2.58
N ARG A 102 15.26 2.18 -1.30
CA ARG A 102 15.33 0.95 -0.51
C ARG A 102 14.07 0.10 -0.74
N PRO A 103 14.20 -1.22 -0.96
CA PRO A 103 13.05 -2.09 -1.08
C PRO A 103 12.45 -2.46 0.27
N PHE A 104 11.16 -2.76 0.28
CA PHE A 104 10.54 -3.53 1.37
C PHE A 104 10.93 -5.00 1.21
N ARG A 105 11.37 -5.64 2.30
CA ARG A 105 11.86 -7.03 2.26
C ARG A 105 10.76 -8.07 2.12
N SER A 106 9.50 -7.65 2.21
CA SER A 106 8.32 -8.49 1.98
C SER A 106 7.10 -7.61 1.73
N VAL A 107 6.03 -8.20 1.20
CA VAL A 107 4.71 -7.54 1.11
C VAL A 107 4.18 -7.15 2.49
N LYS A 108 4.46 -7.94 3.55
CA LYS A 108 4.04 -7.63 4.92
C LYS A 108 4.60 -6.31 5.44
N GLN A 109 5.87 -6.02 5.15
CA GLN A 109 6.48 -4.73 5.53
C GLN A 109 5.93 -3.55 4.74
N PHE A 110 5.37 -3.79 3.57
CA PHE A 110 4.81 -2.76 2.71
C PHE A 110 3.42 -2.29 3.17
N VAL A 111 2.70 -3.11 3.94
CA VAL A 111 1.31 -2.85 4.35
C VAL A 111 1.13 -1.51 5.08
N ASP A 112 2.03 -1.14 5.99
CA ASP A 112 1.93 0.15 6.72
C ASP A 112 2.10 1.36 5.77
N HIS A 113 2.90 1.19 4.71
CA HIS A 113 3.06 2.20 3.68
C HIS A 113 1.80 2.32 2.82
N VAL A 114 1.21 1.18 2.41
CA VAL A 114 -0.07 1.15 1.70
C VAL A 114 -1.18 1.81 2.51
N HIS A 115 -1.25 1.54 3.81
CA HIS A 115 -2.22 2.20 4.67
C HIS A 115 -2.03 3.72 4.66
N SER A 116 -0.79 4.20 4.73
CA SER A 116 -0.47 5.64 4.66
C SER A 116 -0.83 6.27 3.31
N ILE A 117 -0.75 5.51 2.20
CA ILE A 117 -1.24 5.94 0.88
C ILE A 117 -2.77 6.07 0.92
N MET A 118 -3.46 5.05 1.43
CA MET A 118 -4.93 5.03 1.51
C MET A 118 -5.48 6.16 2.39
N THR A 119 -4.77 6.54 3.45
CA THR A 119 -5.20 7.58 4.40
C THR A 119 -4.60 8.96 4.13
N GLU A 120 -3.81 9.12 3.04
CA GLU A 120 -3.13 10.38 2.68
C GLU A 120 -2.18 10.89 3.79
N THR A 121 -1.50 10.00 4.51
CA THR A 121 -0.61 10.32 5.65
C THR A 121 0.86 9.96 5.38
N LEU A 122 1.30 9.99 4.12
CA LEU A 122 2.67 9.65 3.72
C LEU A 122 3.75 10.49 4.44
N ASP A 123 3.52 11.78 4.66
CA ASP A 123 4.45 12.67 5.40
C ASP A 123 4.76 12.16 6.82
N GLY A 124 3.81 11.44 7.42
CA GLY A 124 3.90 10.85 8.76
C GLY A 124 4.16 9.34 8.76
N CYS A 125 4.43 8.73 7.60
CA CYS A 125 4.52 7.29 7.46
C CYS A 125 5.59 6.69 8.40
N ARG A 126 5.23 5.61 9.09
CA ARG A 126 6.09 4.88 10.03
C ARG A 126 6.43 3.48 9.56
N CYS A 127 6.33 3.21 8.26
CA CYS A 127 6.72 1.91 7.71
C CYS A 127 8.23 1.68 7.91
N ALA A 128 8.64 0.42 7.80
CA ALA A 128 10.02 0.00 8.04
C ALA A 128 11.07 0.67 7.12
N VAL A 129 10.64 1.24 5.99
CA VAL A 129 11.52 1.94 5.05
C VAL A 129 11.59 3.45 5.34
N CYS A 130 10.47 4.09 5.67
CA CYS A 130 10.44 5.50 6.07
C CYS A 130 11.12 5.74 7.44
N ARG A 131 10.98 4.79 8.37
CA ARG A 131 11.51 4.86 9.74
C ARG A 131 12.26 3.58 10.10
N PRO A 132 13.45 3.35 9.52
CA PRO A 132 14.23 2.14 9.77
C PRO A 132 14.73 2.00 11.21
N ASP A 133 14.66 3.06 12.00
CA ASP A 133 15.05 3.16 13.41
C ASP A 133 13.98 2.66 14.38
N LEU A 134 12.74 2.41 13.91
CA LEU A 134 11.61 1.99 14.74
C LEU A 134 11.31 0.48 14.67
N VAL A 135 12.15 -0.30 13.97
CA VAL A 135 11.93 -1.73 13.64
C VAL A 135 13.00 -2.62 14.21
#